data_AF-A0A959WC10-F1
#
_entry.id   AF-A0A959WC10-F1
#
_cell.length_a   1.000
_cell.length_b   1.000
_cell.length_c   1.000
_cell.angle_alpha   90.00
_cell.angle_beta   90.00
_cell.angle_gamma   90.00
#
_symmetry.space_group_name_H-M   'P 1'
#
loop_
_entity.id
_entity.type
_entity.pdbx_description
1 polymer ?
#
loop_
_entity_poly.entity_id
_entity_poly.type
_entity_poly.pdbx_seq_one_letter_code
_entity_poly.pdbx_strand_id
1 'polypeptide(L)'
;MADELSDRTAFRDALDRPIPAEGPLRVWLDDDVENREAPEGWVHVITAREACMLLATGRVTELSLDHDIGVLKAGGDDPRFGSGHQVVDFLDEQAGIFGRHLWPTEVLQLHTANTKQRDSMAQALLSAERRHGVAVEELTPHGTKRRFRFTPPAA
;
A
#
# COMPACT_ATOMS: atom_id res chain seq x y z
N MET A 1 33.19 -3.32 -6.55
CA MET A 1 32.68 -4.69 -6.31
C MET A 1 32.07 -4.87 -4.92
N ALA A 2 31.66 -3.80 -4.22
CA ALA A 2 30.99 -3.89 -2.91
C ALA A 2 29.46 -3.67 -3.00
N ASP A 3 28.93 -3.41 -4.20
CA ASP A 3 27.56 -2.91 -4.40
C ASP A 3 26.54 -4.04 -4.63
N GLU A 4 26.94 -5.16 -5.26
CA GLU A 4 26.02 -6.26 -5.59
C GLU A 4 25.53 -7.07 -4.38
N LEU A 5 26.22 -6.98 -3.23
CA LEU A 5 25.85 -7.68 -2.00
C LEU A 5 24.99 -6.82 -1.07
N SER A 6 25.00 -5.49 -1.22
CA SER A 6 24.19 -4.57 -0.41
C SER A 6 22.70 -4.66 -0.74
N ASP A 7 22.37 -5.07 -1.97
CA ASP A 7 20.98 -5.13 -2.47
C ASP A 7 20.32 -6.49 -2.34
N ARG A 8 20.95 -7.47 -1.68
CA ARG A 8 20.34 -8.79 -1.43
C ARG A 8 19.54 -8.77 -0.14
N THR A 9 18.28 -8.38 -0.23
CA THR A 9 17.32 -8.51 0.86
C THR A 9 16.53 -9.80 0.72
N ALA A 10 16.11 -10.40 1.84
CA ALA A 10 15.20 -11.55 1.82
C ALA A 10 13.90 -11.24 1.05
N PHE A 11 13.51 -9.96 0.97
CA PHE A 11 12.38 -9.51 0.18
C PHE A 11 12.66 -9.51 -1.32
N ARG A 12 13.86 -9.09 -1.75
CA ARG A 12 14.27 -9.22 -3.16
C ARG A 12 14.26 -10.69 -3.57
N ASP A 13 14.78 -11.59 -2.73
CA ASP A 13 14.79 -13.02 -3.01
C ASP A 13 13.37 -13.60 -3.10
N ALA A 14 12.42 -13.06 -2.32
CA ALA A 14 11.02 -13.50 -2.33
C ALA A 14 10.19 -12.90 -3.48
N LEU A 15 10.51 -11.68 -3.92
CA LEU A 15 9.71 -10.90 -4.86
C LEU A 15 10.33 -10.76 -6.25
N ASP A 16 11.58 -11.20 -6.43
CA ASP A 16 12.40 -11.03 -7.63
C ASP A 16 12.47 -9.56 -8.13
N ARG A 17 12.32 -8.60 -7.20
CA ARG A 17 12.26 -7.15 -7.46
C ARG A 17 13.29 -6.41 -6.60
N PRO A 18 13.93 -5.34 -7.12
CA PRO A 18 14.86 -4.54 -6.34
C PRO A 18 14.11 -3.82 -5.21
N ILE A 19 14.42 -4.18 -3.96
CA ILE A 19 13.86 -3.56 -2.76
C ILE A 19 15.04 -3.04 -1.94
N PRO A 20 15.05 -1.73 -1.61
CA PRO A 20 16.08 -1.15 -0.76
C PRO A 20 16.28 -1.93 0.54
N ALA A 21 17.55 -2.19 0.88
CA ALA A 21 17.91 -2.91 2.11
C ALA A 21 17.52 -2.16 3.36
N GLU A 22 17.61 -0.83 3.34
CA GLU A 22 17.36 0.05 4.46
C GLU A 22 16.57 1.29 4.03
N GLY A 23 16.10 2.07 5.02
CA GLY A 23 15.42 3.34 4.78
C GLY A 23 13.91 3.24 4.51
N PRO A 24 13.26 4.40 4.29
CA PRO A 24 11.84 4.49 4.04
C PRO A 24 11.46 3.89 2.67
N LEU A 25 10.32 3.21 2.63
CA LEU A 25 9.78 2.59 1.43
C LEU A 25 8.56 3.35 0.92
N ARG A 26 8.46 3.44 -0.41
CA ARG A 26 7.30 3.95 -1.13
C ARG A 26 6.75 2.80 -1.95
N VAL A 27 5.48 2.42 -1.75
CA VAL A 27 4.90 1.20 -2.31
C VAL A 27 3.74 1.54 -3.23
N TRP A 28 3.80 1.03 -4.46
CA TRP A 28 2.77 1.20 -5.47
C TRP A 28 2.17 -0.16 -5.82
N LEU A 29 0.90 -0.37 -5.44
CA LEU A 29 0.15 -1.61 -5.70
C LEU A 29 -0.71 -1.43 -6.95
N ASP A 30 -0.35 -2.15 -8.01
CA ASP A 30 -1.03 -2.10 -9.30
C ASP A 30 -0.63 -3.35 -10.10
N ASP A 31 -1.58 -4.12 -10.66
CA ASP A 31 -1.29 -5.32 -11.43
C ASP A 31 -1.08 -5.05 -12.94
N ASP A 32 -1.43 -3.86 -13.42
CA ASP A 32 -1.32 -3.47 -14.83
C ASP A 32 0.08 -2.96 -15.17
N VAL A 33 1.05 -3.88 -15.11
CA VAL A 33 2.47 -3.60 -15.38
C VAL A 33 2.76 -3.26 -16.85
N GLU A 34 1.81 -3.49 -17.75
CA GLU A 34 1.96 -3.21 -19.18
C GLU A 34 1.61 -1.77 -19.53
N ASN A 35 0.58 -1.20 -18.91
CA ASN A 35 0.09 0.16 -19.23
C ASN A 35 0.37 1.20 -18.15
N ARG A 36 0.69 0.77 -16.93
CA ARG A 36 0.98 1.66 -15.81
C ARG A 36 2.34 1.33 -15.21
N GLU A 37 3.14 2.37 -15.00
CA GLU A 37 4.47 2.27 -14.41
C GLU A 37 4.48 2.95 -13.04
N ALA A 38 5.17 2.32 -12.09
CA ALA A 38 5.41 2.92 -10.79
C ALA A 38 6.25 4.20 -10.94
N PRO A 39 5.97 5.28 -10.20
CA PRO A 39 6.83 6.44 -10.21
C PRO A 39 8.26 6.10 -9.77
N GLU A 40 9.24 6.89 -10.20
CA GLU A 40 10.65 6.66 -9.85
C GLU A 40 10.86 6.54 -8.33
N GLY A 41 11.58 5.50 -7.92
CA GLY A 41 11.89 5.23 -6.51
C GLY A 41 10.72 4.67 -5.70
N TRP A 42 9.65 4.22 -6.35
CA TRP A 42 8.58 3.41 -5.77
C TRP A 42 8.82 1.92 -6.03
N VAL A 43 8.58 1.10 -5.02
CA VAL A 43 8.54 -0.36 -5.15
C VAL A 43 7.18 -0.74 -5.71
N HIS A 44 7.17 -1.21 -6.95
CA HIS A 44 5.98 -1.77 -7.59
C HIS A 44 5.70 -3.16 -7.04
N VAL A 45 4.48 -3.41 -6.57
CA VAL A 45 3.95 -4.73 -6.21
C VAL A 45 2.63 -4.98 -6.94
N ILE A 46 2.30 -6.23 -7.24
CA ILE A 46 1.12 -6.57 -8.06
C ILE A 46 0.05 -7.30 -7.26
N THR A 47 0.37 -7.77 -6.05
CA THR A 47 -0.58 -8.45 -5.17
C THR A 47 -0.74 -7.74 -3.82
N ALA A 48 -1.92 -7.86 -3.22
CA ALA A 48 -2.19 -7.38 -1.87
C ALA A 48 -1.23 -8.00 -0.85
N ARG A 49 -0.89 -9.30 -1.01
CA ARG A 49 0.04 -10.00 -0.12
C ARG A 49 1.43 -9.35 -0.12
N GLU A 50 1.95 -9.01 -1.30
CA GLU A 50 3.23 -8.31 -1.44
C GLU A 50 3.22 -6.95 -0.75
N ALA A 51 2.16 -6.17 -0.96
CA ALA A 51 1.98 -4.88 -0.27
C ALA A 51 1.97 -5.06 1.26
N CYS A 52 1.20 -6.02 1.77
CA CYS A 52 1.15 -6.33 3.21
C CYS A 52 2.50 -6.79 3.77
N MET A 53 3.28 -7.57 3.01
CA MET A 53 4.62 -7.98 3.41
C MET A 53 5.57 -6.79 3.58
N LEU A 54 5.49 -5.79 2.68
CA LEU A 54 6.27 -4.57 2.81
C LEU A 54 5.78 -3.70 3.98
N LEU A 55 4.47 -3.54 4.14
CA LEU A 55 3.88 -2.81 5.27
C LEU A 55 4.27 -3.43 6.62
N ALA A 56 4.31 -4.77 6.70
CA ALA A 56 4.72 -5.49 7.91
C ALA A 56 6.15 -5.16 8.38
N THR A 57 7.00 -4.60 7.50
CA THR A 57 8.34 -4.12 7.88
C THR A 57 8.31 -2.84 8.72
N GLY A 58 7.20 -2.09 8.72
CA GLY A 58 7.10 -0.79 9.38
C GLY A 58 7.89 0.33 8.68
N ARG A 59 8.45 0.09 7.50
CA ARG A 59 9.27 1.07 6.75
C ARG A 59 8.50 1.85 5.69
N VAL A 60 7.27 1.46 5.39
CA VAL A 60 6.47 2.09 4.33
C VAL A 60 5.97 3.44 4.82
N THR A 61 6.47 4.51 4.20
CA THR A 61 6.08 5.90 4.52
C THR A 61 5.08 6.45 3.51
N GLU A 62 5.14 5.97 2.25
CA GLU A 62 4.18 6.30 1.21
C GLU A 62 3.57 5.02 0.60
N LEU A 63 2.25 5.03 0.42
CA LEU A 63 1.50 3.92 -0.17
C LEU A 63 0.53 4.44 -1.21
N SER A 64 0.42 3.75 -2.34
CA SER A 64 -0.52 4.07 -3.40
C SER A 64 -1.21 2.81 -3.87
N LEU A 65 -2.54 2.79 -3.77
CA LEU A 65 -3.36 1.58 -3.93
C LEU A 65 -4.25 1.65 -5.17
N ASP A 66 -4.14 0.64 -6.03
CA ASP A 66 -5.24 0.18 -6.85
C ASP A 66 -6.13 -0.80 -6.08
N HIS A 67 -7.41 -0.81 -6.43
CA HIS A 67 -8.36 -1.77 -5.89
C HIS A 67 -8.47 -3.02 -6.75
N ASP A 68 -8.71 -2.83 -8.05
CA ASP A 68 -9.03 -3.88 -9.01
C ASP A 68 -7.75 -4.55 -9.50
N ILE A 69 -7.17 -5.42 -8.67
CA ILE A 69 -5.97 -6.19 -9.01
C ILE A 69 -6.31 -7.66 -9.30
N GLY A 70 -5.62 -8.28 -10.25
CA GLY A 70 -5.82 -9.67 -10.65
C GLY A 70 -6.96 -9.86 -11.65
N VAL A 71 -7.42 -8.80 -12.31
CA VAL A 71 -8.43 -8.92 -13.37
C VAL A 71 -7.76 -9.50 -14.60
N LEU A 72 -7.96 -10.79 -14.84
CA LEU A 72 -7.40 -11.48 -16.00
C LEU A 72 -7.92 -10.83 -17.28
N LYS A 73 -7.06 -10.73 -18.30
CA LYS A 73 -7.42 -10.23 -19.65
C LYS A 73 -8.63 -10.94 -20.29
N ALA A 74 -8.96 -12.15 -19.81
CA ALA A 74 -10.12 -12.93 -20.23
C ALA A 74 -11.43 -12.59 -19.48
N GLY A 75 -11.42 -11.62 -18.56
CA GLY A 75 -12.62 -11.11 -17.86
C GLY A 75 -13.00 -11.87 -16.58
N GLY A 76 -12.03 -12.20 -15.72
CA GLY A 76 -12.30 -12.83 -14.43
C GLY A 76 -11.24 -12.52 -13.38
N ASP A 77 -11.61 -12.61 -12.10
CA ASP A 77 -10.72 -12.29 -10.98
C ASP A 77 -9.84 -13.48 -10.61
N ASP A 78 -8.54 -13.25 -10.45
CA ASP A 78 -7.62 -14.20 -9.84
C ASP A 78 -7.48 -13.90 -8.33
N PRO A 79 -8.09 -14.72 -7.44
CA PRO A 79 -8.08 -14.45 -6.01
C PRO A 79 -6.68 -14.49 -5.38
N ARG A 80 -5.65 -14.97 -6.10
CA ARG A 80 -4.27 -14.97 -5.63
C ARG A 80 -3.66 -13.56 -5.57
N PHE A 81 -4.17 -12.62 -6.38
CA PHE A 81 -3.73 -11.22 -6.37
C PHE A 81 -4.31 -10.47 -5.18
N GLY A 82 -5.58 -10.75 -4.86
CA GLY A 82 -6.30 -10.09 -3.79
C GLY A 82 -6.98 -8.79 -4.23
N SER A 83 -7.12 -7.82 -3.32
CA SER A 83 -7.66 -6.49 -3.63
C SER A 83 -7.02 -5.40 -2.79
N GLY A 84 -7.12 -4.14 -3.23
CA GLY A 84 -6.73 -2.99 -2.40
C GLY A 84 -7.49 -2.93 -1.07
N HIS A 85 -8.71 -3.49 -1.00
CA HIS A 85 -9.47 -3.59 0.24
C HIS A 85 -8.76 -4.48 1.27
N GLN A 86 -8.18 -5.60 0.85
CA GLN A 86 -7.46 -6.50 1.77
C GLN A 86 -6.20 -5.84 2.35
N VAL A 87 -5.58 -4.90 1.64
CA VAL A 87 -4.46 -4.11 2.19
C VAL A 87 -4.94 -3.14 3.26
N VAL A 88 -6.09 -2.48 3.03
CA VAL A 88 -6.72 -1.62 4.03
C VAL A 88 -7.15 -2.43 5.27
N ASP A 89 -7.77 -3.60 5.07
CA ASP A 89 -8.17 -4.49 6.15
C ASP A 89 -6.96 -5.00 6.95
N PHE A 90 -5.85 -5.31 6.28
CA PHE A 90 -4.61 -5.66 6.96
C PHE A 90 -4.10 -4.52 7.85
N LEU A 91 -3.99 -3.29 7.33
CA LEU A 91 -3.56 -2.14 8.13
C LEU A 91 -4.44 -1.93 9.36
N ASP A 92 -5.74 -2.12 9.15
CA ASP A 92 -6.74 -2.03 10.18
C ASP A 92 -6.59 -3.09 11.28
N GLU A 93 -6.38 -4.34 10.88
CA GLU A 93 -6.13 -5.47 11.77
C GLU A 93 -4.84 -5.26 12.57
N GLN A 94 -3.77 -4.80 11.91
CA GLN A 94 -2.50 -4.50 12.55
C GLN A 94 -2.66 -3.43 13.64
N ALA A 95 -3.44 -2.38 13.38
CA ALA A 95 -3.72 -1.34 14.37
C ALA A 95 -4.64 -1.84 15.50
N GLY A 96 -5.76 -2.46 15.16
CA GLY A 96 -6.83 -2.78 16.12
C GLY A 96 -6.62 -4.05 16.94
N ILE A 97 -6.02 -5.09 16.36
CA ILE A 97 -5.79 -6.37 17.03
C ILE A 97 -4.39 -6.42 17.63
N PHE A 98 -3.39 -5.96 16.87
CA PHE A 98 -1.99 -6.11 17.26
C PHE A 98 -1.34 -4.85 17.84
N GLY A 99 -2.05 -3.71 17.85
CA GLY A 99 -1.50 -2.44 18.34
C GLY A 99 -0.32 -1.90 17.52
N ARG A 100 -0.18 -2.37 16.27
CA ARG A 100 0.90 -1.99 15.35
C ARG A 100 0.40 -0.91 14.40
N HIS A 101 0.87 0.32 14.59
CA HIS A 101 0.54 1.44 13.71
C HIS A 101 1.40 1.42 12.45
N LEU A 102 1.00 0.62 11.46
CA LEU A 102 1.69 0.49 10.16
C LEU A 102 1.12 1.42 9.07
N TRP A 103 0.25 2.35 9.45
CA TRP A 103 -0.31 3.33 8.52
C TRP A 103 0.82 4.21 7.92
N PRO A 104 0.83 4.44 6.60
CA PRO A 104 1.82 5.32 5.96
C PRO A 104 1.74 6.74 6.52
N THR A 105 2.86 7.25 7.02
CA THR A 105 2.90 8.53 7.74
C THR A 105 3.02 9.75 6.82
N GLU A 106 3.49 9.59 5.59
CA GLU A 106 3.65 10.71 4.64
C GLU A 106 2.43 10.84 3.74
N VAL A 107 2.07 9.75 3.03
CA VAL A 107 0.87 9.71 2.19
C VAL A 107 0.36 8.28 1.97
N LEU A 108 -0.95 8.10 2.07
CA LEU A 108 -1.69 6.98 1.49
C LEU A 108 -2.60 7.53 0.40
N GLN A 109 -2.40 7.10 -0.84
CA GLN A 109 -3.17 7.51 -2.00
C GLN A 109 -4.00 6.37 -2.58
N LEU A 110 -5.23 6.67 -2.98
CA LEU A 110 -6.07 5.75 -3.75
C LEU A 110 -6.04 6.19 -5.22
N HIS A 111 -5.36 5.42 -6.06
CA HIS A 111 -5.23 5.72 -7.49
C HIS A 111 -6.15 4.89 -8.38
N THR A 112 -6.92 3.97 -7.81
CA THR A 112 -7.90 3.18 -8.54
C THR A 112 -8.87 4.03 -9.36
N ALA A 113 -9.12 3.59 -10.60
CA ALA A 113 -10.10 4.20 -11.49
C ALA A 113 -11.54 3.94 -11.03
N ASN A 114 -11.77 2.85 -10.28
CA ASN A 114 -13.07 2.45 -9.78
C ASN A 114 -13.54 3.35 -8.64
N THR A 115 -14.41 4.30 -8.97
CA THR A 115 -14.88 5.34 -8.05
C THR A 115 -15.59 4.76 -6.83
N LYS A 116 -16.43 3.73 -7.02
CA LYS A 116 -17.17 3.08 -5.94
C LYS A 116 -16.21 2.44 -4.94
N GLN A 117 -15.22 1.70 -5.42
CA GLN A 117 -14.27 1.01 -4.56
C GLN A 117 -13.28 1.99 -3.91
N ARG A 118 -12.91 3.06 -4.63
CA ARG A 118 -12.14 4.18 -4.06
C ARG A 118 -12.87 4.80 -2.87
N ASP A 119 -14.16 5.11 -3.02
CA ASP A 119 -14.95 5.74 -1.97
C ASP A 119 -15.14 4.79 -0.78
N SER A 120 -15.38 3.50 -1.05
CA SER A 120 -15.46 2.45 -0.02
C SER A 120 -14.17 2.36 0.80
N MET A 121 -13.00 2.24 0.16
CA MET A 121 -11.71 2.22 0.85
C MET A 121 -11.49 3.51 1.64
N ALA A 122 -11.76 4.67 1.06
CA ALA A 122 -11.60 5.93 1.74
C ALA A 122 -12.48 6.06 3.00
N GLN A 123 -13.72 5.54 2.99
CA GLN A 123 -14.56 5.49 4.19
C GLN A 123 -13.97 4.59 5.28
N ALA A 124 -13.35 3.48 4.90
CA ALA A 124 -12.64 2.61 5.85
C ALA A 124 -11.43 3.34 6.48
N LEU A 125 -10.65 4.04 5.66
CA LEU A 125 -9.51 4.86 6.09
C LEU A 125 -9.94 5.97 7.06
N LEU A 126 -10.97 6.75 6.72
CA LEU A 126 -11.52 7.79 7.60
C LEU A 126 -12.09 7.22 8.91
N SER A 127 -12.60 6.00 8.87
CA SER A 127 -13.11 5.31 10.06
C SER A 127 -11.98 4.76 10.95
N ALA A 128 -10.73 4.73 10.49
CA ALA A 128 -9.60 4.24 11.28
C ALA A 128 -9.35 5.10 12.54
N GLU A 129 -9.56 6.42 12.46
CA GLU A 129 -9.39 7.32 13.60
C GLU A 129 -10.29 6.93 14.77
N ARG A 130 -11.58 6.75 14.51
CA ARG A 130 -12.55 6.36 15.54
C ARG A 130 -12.27 4.99 16.14
N ARG A 131 -11.65 4.08 15.38
CA ARG A 131 -11.44 2.69 15.78
C ARG A 131 -10.12 2.49 16.52
N HIS A 132 -9.09 3.24 16.15
CA HIS A 132 -7.71 2.98 16.58
C HIS A 132 -6.99 4.20 17.16
N GLY A 133 -7.64 5.36 17.23
CA GLY A 133 -7.04 6.59 17.77
C GLY A 133 -5.92 7.18 16.91
N VAL A 134 -5.79 6.75 15.65
CA VAL A 134 -4.83 7.30 14.68
C VAL A 134 -5.46 8.54 14.04
N ALA A 135 -4.85 9.71 14.16
CA ALA A 135 -5.38 10.90 13.52
C ALA A 135 -5.29 10.75 12.00
N VAL A 136 -6.40 10.99 11.29
CA VAL A 136 -6.48 10.90 9.82
C VAL A 136 -6.75 12.27 9.24
N GLU A 137 -5.82 12.76 8.42
CA GLU A 137 -5.97 13.99 7.64
C GLU A 137 -6.19 13.62 6.18
N GLU A 138 -7.33 14.01 5.60
CA GLU A 138 -7.49 13.98 4.15
C GLU A 138 -6.76 15.19 3.55
N LEU A 139 -5.74 14.90 2.75
CA LEU A 139 -4.96 15.93 2.06
C LEU A 139 -5.77 16.48 0.88
N THR A 140 -5.50 17.74 0.51
CA THR A 140 -6.19 18.40 -0.60
C THR A 140 -6.20 17.50 -1.85
N PRO A 141 -7.36 17.30 -2.50
CA PRO A 141 -7.45 16.43 -3.66
C PRO A 141 -6.49 16.87 -4.76
N HIS A 142 -5.67 15.94 -5.27
CA HIS A 142 -4.88 16.15 -6.48
C HIS A 142 -5.60 15.50 -7.66
N GLY A 143 -6.55 16.23 -8.26
CA GLY A 143 -7.47 15.69 -9.25
C GLY A 143 -8.52 14.78 -8.61
N THR A 144 -8.74 13.60 -9.17
CA THR A 144 -9.73 12.61 -8.69
C THR A 144 -9.20 11.63 -7.63
N LYS A 145 -7.90 11.66 -7.37
CA LYS A 145 -7.24 10.76 -6.42
C LYS A 145 -7.42 11.28 -5.00
N ARG A 146 -7.83 10.40 -4.08
CA ARG A 146 -7.95 10.72 -2.64
C ARG A 146 -6.64 10.39 -1.93
N ARG A 147 -6.23 11.26 -1.02
CA ARG A 147 -4.93 11.20 -0.33
C ARG A 147 -5.13 11.42 1.16
N PHE A 148 -4.44 10.63 1.97
CA PHE A 148 -4.57 10.63 3.42
C PHE A 148 -3.20 10.68 4.05
N ARG A 149 -3.10 11.32 5.21
CA ARG A 149 -1.96 11.26 6.11
C ARG A 149 -2.42 10.69 7.44
N PHE A 150 -1.63 9.79 8.00
CA PHE A 150 -1.92 9.17 9.29
C PHE A 150 -0.87 9.57 10.30
N THR A 151 -1.31 10.00 11.47
CA THR A 151 -0.44 10.26 12.62
C THR A 151 -0.79 9.27 13.72
N PRO A 152 0.15 8.39 14.13
CA PRO A 152 -0.08 7.48 15.24
C PRO A 152 -0.48 8.22 16.53
N PRO A 153 -1.24 7.59 17.43
CA PRO A 153 -1.52 8.16 18.74
C PRO A 153 -0.22 8.47 19.49
N ALA A 154 -0.23 9.55 20.28
CA ALA A 154 0.88 9.87 21.18
C ALA A 154 1.08 8.70 22.16
N ALA A 155 2.34 8.27 22.32
CA ALA A 155 2.74 7.22 23.25
C ALA A 155 2.60 7.66 24.72
#